data_AF-A0A3R7HNT9-F1
#
_entry.id   AF-A0A3R7HNT9-F1
#
_cell.length_a   1.000
_cell.length_b   1.000
_cell.length_c   1.000
_cell.angle_alpha   90.00
_cell.angle_beta   90.00
_cell.angle_gamma   90.00
#
_symmetry.space_group_name_H-M   'P 1'
#
loop_
_entity.id
_entity.type
_entity.pdbx_description
1 polymer ?
#
loop_
_entity_poly.entity_id
_entity_poly.type
_entity_poly.pdbx_seq_one_letter_code
_entity_poly.pdbx_strand_id
1 'polypeptide(L)'
;MSMQKYKSNITTTSGAAVRNVPVTVFKEDSTLATLYRDRYGQVPAPNPLQTGADGTFSFYAENGRYSLRTTVEGVTITDDDVVLLADPAEQAMGPPAPHTHPIDDVTGLQLALDGKQPVLIPGTTLKTINGNSLLGAGDLAIVGGDGGGGLANAVFNTPVLRVATAGQVLFTLPASYTVGNGSLAVYRGGQRLYIGLDYAETSSTQVTLVAPAAEGEQLLFVIGVEVSTAGDGPGSTAWDDITGKPASFPPSAHTHPISEVTGLQDELDAKQPVLVPGTTLKTINGNSLLGEGDLAIAGGGGGGGGDMYKAVYDSDNDGVVDAAQSAPWSGIAGKPGTFPPSAHSHDAATTSAAGFMSAADKAKLDGIAAGATANAGDVTLNGAQTLTNKTLTSPTVDVVKFPVQYSAGNSGAAVTVNFANGQKQSLTLTGNATVTLQFPGVGNYQLLLTQDATGSRTVTWSGVSRYVGSATAPAINTTANNSTVVSIYFDGTNAWLAASKVNA
;
A
#
# COMPACT_ATOMS: atom_id res chain seq x y z
N MET A 1 -20.13 -2.18 -2.28
CA MET A 1 -20.29 -3.25 -1.26
C MET A 1 -18.92 -3.52 -0.63
N SER A 2 -18.70 -4.47 0.30
CA SER A 2 -17.32 -4.74 0.77
C SER A 2 -16.53 -5.38 -0.35
N MET A 3 -15.60 -4.62 -0.94
CA MET A 3 -14.79 -5.09 -2.05
C MET A 3 -13.63 -5.93 -1.51
N GLN A 4 -13.40 -7.07 -2.13
CA GLN A 4 -12.25 -7.92 -1.83
C GLN A 4 -10.99 -7.31 -2.44
N LYS A 5 -9.85 -7.49 -1.77
CA LYS A 5 -8.56 -7.08 -2.32
C LYS A 5 -8.02 -8.16 -3.23
N TYR A 6 -7.51 -7.76 -4.39
CA TYR A 6 -6.59 -8.57 -5.16
C TYR A 6 -5.25 -7.81 -5.32
N LYS A 7 -4.14 -8.53 -5.23
CA LYS A 7 -2.77 -8.01 -5.36
C LYS A 7 -1.90 -9.09 -6.01
N SER A 8 -1.16 -8.72 -7.05
CA SER A 8 -0.23 -9.60 -7.76
C SER A 8 0.93 -8.79 -8.34
N ASN A 9 1.76 -9.41 -9.18
CA ASN A 9 2.90 -8.79 -9.87
C ASN A 9 3.02 -9.28 -11.32
N ILE A 10 3.90 -8.62 -12.07
CA ILE A 10 4.21 -8.93 -13.47
C ILE A 10 5.72 -9.05 -13.65
N THR A 11 6.13 -10.10 -14.38
CA THR A 11 7.52 -10.38 -14.70
C THR A 11 7.74 -10.64 -16.19
N THR A 12 8.98 -10.54 -16.64
CA THR A 12 9.44 -11.14 -17.90
C THR A 12 9.32 -12.67 -17.84
N THR A 13 9.43 -13.33 -18.98
CA THR A 13 9.64 -14.79 -19.09
C THR A 13 10.96 -15.29 -18.46
N SER A 14 11.84 -14.38 -18.01
CA SER A 14 13.03 -14.68 -17.21
C SER A 14 12.88 -14.36 -15.71
N GLY A 15 11.68 -14.02 -15.25
CA GLY A 15 11.36 -13.77 -13.84
C GLY A 15 11.73 -12.38 -13.31
N ALA A 16 12.20 -11.46 -14.15
CA ALA A 16 12.53 -10.10 -13.73
C ALA A 16 11.27 -9.24 -13.64
N ALA A 17 11.08 -8.51 -12.54
CA ALA A 17 9.94 -7.61 -12.35
C ALA A 17 9.96 -6.42 -13.32
N VAL A 18 8.79 -6.04 -13.86
CA VAL A 18 8.69 -4.99 -14.90
C VAL A 18 7.83 -3.82 -14.42
N ARG A 19 8.43 -2.63 -14.36
CA ARG A 19 7.79 -1.37 -13.95
C ARG A 19 6.96 -0.73 -15.07
N ASN A 20 5.90 0.01 -14.71
CA ASN A 20 5.03 0.79 -15.61
C ASN A 20 4.29 -0.04 -16.69
N VAL A 21 4.14 -1.35 -16.52
CA VAL A 21 3.35 -2.19 -17.43
C VAL A 21 1.86 -1.87 -17.23
N PRO A 22 1.07 -1.66 -18.31
CA PRO A 22 -0.36 -1.49 -18.21
C PRO A 22 -1.05 -2.83 -17.92
N VAL A 23 -1.99 -2.82 -16.97
CA VAL A 23 -2.79 -4.00 -16.58
C VAL A 23 -4.27 -3.67 -16.67
N THR A 24 -4.98 -4.28 -17.62
CA THR A 24 -6.42 -4.06 -17.82
C THR A 24 -7.21 -5.18 -17.15
N VAL A 25 -8.22 -4.83 -16.36
CA VAL A 25 -9.09 -5.79 -15.65
C VAL A 25 -10.48 -5.79 -16.25
N PHE A 26 -11.01 -6.98 -16.52
CA PHE A 26 -12.33 -7.23 -17.08
C PHE A 26 -13.19 -8.05 -16.12
N LYS A 27 -14.52 -7.89 -16.24
CA LYS A 27 -15.50 -8.79 -15.62
C LYS A 27 -15.70 -10.04 -16.48
N GLU A 28 -16.42 -11.03 -15.94
CA GLU A 28 -16.84 -12.25 -16.66
C GLU A 28 -17.63 -11.98 -17.95
N ASP A 29 -18.35 -10.85 -18.04
CA ASP A 29 -19.05 -10.38 -19.25
C ASP A 29 -18.14 -9.70 -20.32
N SER A 30 -16.82 -9.71 -20.11
CA SER A 30 -15.79 -9.03 -20.93
C SER A 30 -15.90 -7.50 -20.99
N THR A 31 -16.72 -6.86 -20.14
CA THR A 31 -16.71 -5.39 -19.97
C THR A 31 -15.60 -4.95 -19.02
N LEU A 32 -15.24 -3.66 -19.09
CA LEU A 32 -14.18 -3.09 -18.26
C LEU A 32 -14.61 -3.06 -16.78
N ALA A 33 -13.79 -3.60 -15.88
CA ALA A 33 -14.10 -3.61 -14.46
C ALA A 33 -13.97 -2.20 -13.84
N THR A 34 -14.92 -1.83 -12.97
CA THR A 34 -14.81 -0.63 -12.14
C THR A 34 -13.91 -0.95 -10.94
N LEU A 35 -12.76 -0.29 -10.86
CA LEU A 35 -11.71 -0.60 -9.88
C LEU A 35 -11.55 0.52 -8.85
N TYR A 36 -11.12 0.17 -7.64
CA TYR A 36 -10.94 1.11 -6.54
C TYR A 36 -9.61 0.89 -5.81
N ARG A 37 -9.10 1.97 -5.20
CA ARG A 37 -7.83 1.99 -4.43
C ARG A 37 -8.05 1.60 -2.96
N ASP A 38 -9.29 1.66 -2.51
CA ASP A 38 -9.79 1.25 -1.20
C ASP A 38 -10.88 0.16 -1.32
N ARG A 39 -11.17 -0.51 -0.21
CA ARG A 39 -12.14 -1.63 -0.11
C ARG A 39 -13.62 -1.22 -0.07
N TYR A 40 -13.91 0.08 -0.08
CA TYR A 40 -15.25 0.65 0.15
C TYR A 40 -15.86 1.23 -1.12
N GLY A 41 -15.05 1.46 -2.16
CA GLY A 41 -15.50 1.95 -3.47
C GLY A 41 -15.48 3.47 -3.60
N GLN A 42 -14.65 4.18 -2.82
CA GLN A 42 -14.73 5.64 -2.70
C GLN A 42 -13.65 6.41 -3.46
N VAL A 43 -12.46 5.81 -3.64
CA VAL A 43 -11.36 6.35 -4.44
C VAL A 43 -11.19 5.48 -5.69
N PRO A 44 -11.71 5.90 -6.86
CA PRO A 44 -11.55 5.17 -8.10
C PRO A 44 -10.07 4.92 -8.43
N ALA A 45 -9.77 3.71 -8.91
CA ALA A 45 -8.51 3.36 -9.51
C ALA A 45 -8.62 3.47 -11.04
N PRO A 46 -7.54 3.88 -11.75
CA PRO A 46 -7.54 3.82 -13.21
C PRO A 46 -7.60 2.35 -13.67
N ASN A 47 -8.30 2.11 -14.78
CA ASN A 47 -8.26 0.85 -15.52
C ASN A 47 -7.97 1.21 -16.99
N PRO A 48 -6.77 0.90 -17.54
CA PRO A 48 -5.72 0.06 -16.96
C PRO A 48 -5.00 0.68 -15.74
N LEU A 49 -4.55 -0.21 -14.85
CA LEU A 49 -3.57 0.06 -13.79
C LEU A 49 -2.15 0.14 -14.40
N GLN A 50 -1.18 0.66 -13.64
CA GLN A 50 0.24 0.57 -13.97
C GLN A 50 1.02 -0.12 -12.83
N THR A 51 1.99 -0.96 -13.17
CA THR A 51 2.84 -1.65 -12.17
C THR A 51 3.82 -0.70 -11.49
N GLY A 52 4.03 -0.91 -10.19
CA GLY A 52 5.03 -0.22 -9.37
C GLY A 52 6.48 -0.55 -9.76
N ALA A 53 7.45 0.00 -9.02
CA ALA A 53 8.87 -0.26 -9.27
C ALA A 53 9.21 -1.77 -9.23
N ASP A 54 8.60 -2.49 -8.30
CA ASP A 54 8.80 -3.92 -8.06
C ASP A 54 7.84 -4.81 -8.90
N GLY A 55 7.28 -4.27 -9.99
CA GLY A 55 6.33 -4.97 -10.86
C GLY A 55 4.96 -5.27 -10.25
N THR A 56 4.69 -4.85 -9.02
CA THR A 56 3.44 -5.14 -8.29
C THR A 56 2.27 -4.24 -8.71
N PHE A 57 1.05 -4.75 -8.58
CA PHE A 57 -0.21 -3.99 -8.70
C PHE A 57 -1.26 -4.54 -7.73
N SER A 58 -2.29 -3.74 -7.42
CA SER A 58 -3.43 -4.19 -6.60
C SER A 58 -4.67 -3.33 -6.83
N PHE A 59 -5.85 -3.94 -6.69
CA PHE A 59 -7.14 -3.25 -6.74
C PHE A 59 -8.13 -3.86 -5.74
N TYR A 60 -9.28 -3.19 -5.62
CA TYR A 60 -10.46 -3.70 -4.92
C TYR A 60 -11.65 -3.79 -5.91
N ALA A 61 -12.38 -4.90 -5.84
CA ALA A 61 -13.60 -5.15 -6.62
C ALA A 61 -14.59 -6.03 -5.82
N GLU A 62 -15.85 -6.14 -6.27
CA GLU A 62 -16.91 -6.85 -5.53
C GLU A 62 -16.78 -8.39 -5.66
N ASN A 63 -17.46 -9.16 -4.78
CA ASN A 63 -17.46 -10.63 -4.85
C ASN A 63 -17.93 -11.12 -6.24
N GLY A 64 -17.06 -11.80 -6.99
CA GLY A 64 -17.35 -12.25 -8.35
C GLY A 64 -16.10 -12.80 -9.04
N ARG A 65 -16.19 -13.01 -10.36
CA ARG A 65 -15.12 -13.53 -11.22
C ARG A 65 -14.60 -12.42 -12.16
N TYR A 66 -13.27 -12.34 -12.29
CA TYR A 66 -12.56 -11.32 -13.07
C TYR A 66 -11.39 -11.92 -13.86
N SER A 67 -10.96 -11.23 -14.92
CA SER A 67 -9.79 -11.59 -15.73
C SER A 67 -8.88 -10.39 -16.03
N LEU A 68 -7.60 -10.65 -16.29
CA LEU A 68 -6.55 -9.64 -16.39
C LEU A 68 -5.79 -9.76 -17.72
N ARG A 69 -5.34 -8.63 -18.32
CA ARG A 69 -4.57 -8.62 -19.57
C ARG A 69 -3.52 -7.51 -19.63
N THR A 70 -2.47 -7.72 -20.43
CA THR A 70 -1.46 -6.73 -20.81
C THR A 70 -1.25 -6.74 -22.34
N THR A 71 -0.67 -5.68 -22.89
CA THR A 71 -0.42 -5.48 -24.33
C THR A 71 1.07 -5.34 -24.67
N VAL A 72 1.97 -5.72 -23.76
CA VAL A 72 3.43 -5.66 -23.97
C VAL A 72 3.93 -7.03 -24.40
N GLU A 73 4.59 -7.10 -25.55
CA GLU A 73 5.14 -8.34 -26.08
C GLU A 73 6.30 -8.87 -25.21
N GLY A 74 6.32 -10.18 -24.93
CA GLY A 74 7.36 -10.82 -24.09
C GLY A 74 7.15 -10.74 -22.57
N VAL A 75 5.97 -10.32 -22.10
CA VAL A 75 5.63 -10.15 -20.67
C VAL A 75 4.47 -11.06 -20.26
N THR A 76 4.52 -11.62 -19.06
CA THR A 76 3.52 -12.59 -18.55
C THR A 76 2.98 -12.19 -17.17
N ILE A 77 1.69 -12.41 -16.94
CA ILE A 77 1.04 -12.32 -15.62
C ILE A 77 1.33 -13.63 -14.86
N THR A 78 1.49 -13.56 -13.53
CA THR A 78 2.02 -14.67 -12.72
C THR A 78 0.95 -15.55 -12.05
N ASP A 79 -0.28 -15.04 -11.89
CA ASP A 79 -1.46 -15.83 -11.48
C ASP A 79 -2.26 -16.32 -12.69
N ASP A 80 -3.16 -17.28 -12.48
CA ASP A 80 -4.18 -17.68 -13.46
C ASP A 80 -5.06 -16.49 -13.93
N ASP A 81 -5.54 -16.55 -15.17
CA ASP A 81 -6.41 -15.53 -15.80
C ASP A 81 -7.77 -15.32 -15.09
N VAL A 82 -8.10 -15.99 -13.96
CA VAL A 82 -9.45 -16.07 -13.33
C VAL A 82 -9.42 -16.32 -11.79
N VAL A 83 -10.27 -15.67 -10.94
CA VAL A 83 -10.20 -15.66 -9.43
C VAL A 83 -11.57 -15.85 -8.65
N LEU A 84 -11.64 -16.45 -7.41
CA LEU A 84 -12.89 -16.85 -6.60
C LEU A 84 -12.75 -17.23 -5.03
N LEU A 85 -13.80 -17.70 -4.23
CA LEU A 85 -13.85 -18.06 -2.73
C LEU A 85 -15.06 -18.98 -2.12
N ALA A 86 -14.99 -19.51 -0.83
CA ALA A 86 -16.04 -19.85 0.27
C ALA A 86 -16.51 -21.32 0.77
N ASP A 87 -16.97 -21.57 2.07
CA ASP A 87 -17.43 -22.90 2.73
C ASP A 87 -18.14 -22.93 4.22
N PRO A 88 -18.99 -23.94 4.72
CA PRO A 88 -19.71 -24.05 6.09
C PRO A 88 -20.12 -25.45 6.83
N ALA A 89 -20.56 -25.57 8.15
CA ALA A 89 -21.06 -26.85 8.87
C ALA A 89 -21.87 -26.85 10.30
N GLU A 90 -22.42 -28.03 10.77
CA GLU A 90 -22.78 -28.66 12.17
C GLU A 90 -24.08 -28.47 13.11
N GLN A 91 -24.49 -29.47 14.00
CA GLN A 91 -25.74 -29.59 14.92
C GLN A 91 -25.75 -30.57 16.21
N ALA A 92 -26.83 -30.69 17.09
CA ALA A 92 -26.95 -31.52 18.39
C ALA A 92 -28.40 -31.92 19.03
N MET A 93 -28.54 -32.63 20.21
CA MET A 93 -29.78 -33.24 20.91
C MET A 93 -29.57 -33.69 22.45
N GLY A 94 -30.45 -34.09 23.46
CA GLY A 94 -31.93 -34.15 23.86
C GLY A 94 -32.35 -35.13 25.10
N PRO A 95 -33.34 -34.87 26.06
CA PRO A 95 -33.55 -35.64 27.38
C PRO A 95 -35.01 -36.15 27.92
N PRO A 96 -35.58 -36.07 29.21
CA PRO A 96 -36.33 -37.17 29.99
C PRO A 96 -37.75 -36.92 30.73
N ALA A 97 -38.19 -37.64 31.84
CA ALA A 97 -39.59 -37.68 32.47
C ALA A 97 -39.76 -37.47 34.05
N PRO A 98 -40.93 -36.98 34.61
CA PRO A 98 -40.92 -36.06 35.79
C PRO A 98 -41.81 -36.31 37.06
N HIS A 99 -41.38 -35.71 38.19
CA HIS A 99 -42.13 -35.34 39.42
C HIS A 99 -41.57 -34.02 40.02
N THR A 100 -42.03 -33.55 41.20
CA THR A 100 -41.65 -32.23 41.78
C THR A 100 -41.20 -32.28 43.24
N HIS A 101 -40.22 -31.44 43.62
CA HIS A 101 -39.75 -31.22 45.00
C HIS A 101 -39.93 -29.75 45.44
N PRO A 102 -40.10 -29.47 46.75
CA PRO A 102 -39.87 -28.13 47.31
C PRO A 102 -38.38 -27.75 47.25
N ILE A 103 -38.08 -26.45 47.34
CA ILE A 103 -36.73 -25.91 47.17
C ILE A 103 -35.72 -26.39 48.23
N ASP A 104 -36.19 -26.61 49.46
CA ASP A 104 -35.36 -27.00 50.62
C ASP A 104 -34.87 -28.45 50.56
N ASP A 105 -35.51 -29.32 49.77
CA ASP A 105 -35.04 -30.69 49.52
C ASP A 105 -33.69 -30.70 48.78
N VAL A 106 -33.38 -29.62 48.04
CA VAL A 106 -32.17 -29.48 47.24
C VAL A 106 -31.15 -28.62 48.00
N THR A 107 -30.24 -29.28 48.72
CA THR A 107 -29.26 -28.64 49.59
C THR A 107 -28.36 -27.67 48.80
N GLY A 108 -28.47 -26.38 49.14
CA GLY A 108 -27.74 -25.27 48.51
C GLY A 108 -28.53 -24.48 47.46
N LEU A 109 -29.66 -25.00 46.96
CA LEU A 109 -30.42 -24.37 45.88
C LEU A 109 -30.96 -22.98 46.25
N GLN A 110 -31.44 -22.81 47.49
CA GLN A 110 -31.88 -21.50 48.01
C GLN A 110 -30.75 -20.46 47.96
N LEU A 111 -29.56 -20.79 48.47
CA LEU A 111 -28.37 -19.93 48.45
C LEU A 111 -27.92 -19.57 47.02
N ALA A 112 -28.06 -20.51 46.08
CA ALA A 112 -27.75 -20.25 44.67
C ALA A 112 -28.77 -19.28 44.03
N LEU A 113 -30.04 -19.37 44.39
CA LEU A 113 -31.12 -18.51 43.88
C LEU A 113 -31.17 -17.14 44.55
N ASP A 114 -30.87 -17.03 45.85
CA ASP A 114 -30.69 -15.76 46.56
C ASP A 114 -29.57 -14.90 45.94
N GLY A 115 -28.60 -15.55 45.28
CA GLY A 115 -27.54 -14.91 44.51
C GLY A 115 -27.96 -14.40 43.11
N LYS A 116 -29.21 -14.58 42.67
CA LYS A 116 -29.70 -14.21 41.33
C LYS A 116 -30.79 -13.14 41.39
N GLN A 117 -30.89 -12.31 40.34
CA GLN A 117 -31.96 -11.31 40.25
C GLN A 117 -33.28 -11.97 39.80
N PRO A 118 -34.42 -11.78 40.52
CA PRO A 118 -35.69 -12.43 40.15
C PRO A 118 -36.24 -12.04 38.78
N VAL A 119 -36.32 -10.73 38.48
CA VAL A 119 -36.87 -10.19 37.21
C VAL A 119 -36.20 -8.86 36.87
N LEU A 120 -35.96 -8.59 35.58
CA LEU A 120 -35.75 -7.24 35.04
C LEU A 120 -37.09 -6.74 34.47
N ILE A 121 -37.81 -5.89 35.21
CA ILE A 121 -39.15 -5.44 34.84
C ILE A 121 -39.07 -4.34 33.77
N PRO A 122 -39.66 -4.50 32.57
CA PRO A 122 -39.73 -3.43 31.58
C PRO A 122 -40.60 -2.28 32.11
N GLY A 123 -39.96 -1.15 32.47
CA GLY A 123 -40.64 0.03 33.00
C GLY A 123 -40.17 0.49 34.39
N THR A 124 -39.47 -0.35 35.16
CA THR A 124 -38.71 0.14 36.33
C THR A 124 -37.45 0.86 35.84
N THR A 125 -37.28 2.13 36.22
CA THR A 125 -36.27 3.04 35.67
C THR A 125 -34.85 2.65 36.05
N LEU A 126 -34.08 2.15 35.07
CA LEU A 126 -32.69 1.75 35.29
C LEU A 126 -31.68 2.87 34.96
N LYS A 127 -32.05 3.84 34.11
CA LYS A 127 -31.32 5.11 33.85
C LYS A 127 -32.28 6.24 33.41
N THR A 128 -31.93 7.47 33.79
CA THR A 128 -32.51 8.75 33.35
C THR A 128 -31.55 9.47 32.39
N ILE A 129 -32.06 10.44 31.63
CA ILE A 129 -31.27 11.56 31.09
C ILE A 129 -31.99 12.86 31.45
N ASN A 130 -31.30 13.79 32.11
CA ASN A 130 -31.83 15.09 32.55
C ASN A 130 -33.16 14.96 33.34
N GLY A 131 -33.26 13.95 34.21
CA GLY A 131 -34.45 13.63 35.01
C GLY A 131 -35.54 12.82 34.30
N ASN A 132 -35.50 12.67 32.97
CA ASN A 132 -36.51 11.92 32.23
C ASN A 132 -36.15 10.44 32.08
N SER A 133 -37.14 9.57 32.29
CA SER A 133 -37.06 8.12 32.13
C SER A 133 -36.84 7.70 30.68
N LEU A 134 -35.87 6.82 30.43
CA LEU A 134 -35.66 6.20 29.12
C LEU A 134 -36.41 4.87 29.02
N LEU A 135 -37.48 4.83 28.21
CA LEU A 135 -38.25 3.61 27.93
C LEU A 135 -38.08 3.20 26.46
N GLY A 136 -37.77 1.91 26.23
CA GLY A 136 -37.57 1.32 24.91
C GLY A 136 -36.39 0.36 24.87
N ALA A 137 -36.29 -0.43 23.79
CA ALA A 137 -35.16 -1.29 23.49
C ALA A 137 -34.47 -0.81 22.20
N GLY A 138 -33.14 -0.72 22.22
CA GLY A 138 -32.33 -0.17 21.13
C GLY A 138 -31.23 0.78 21.64
N ASP A 139 -30.42 1.29 20.72
CA ASP A 139 -29.33 2.22 21.03
C ASP A 139 -29.80 3.67 21.16
N LEU A 140 -29.13 4.43 22.04
CA LEU A 140 -29.42 5.84 22.28
C LEU A 140 -28.70 6.73 21.26
N ALA A 141 -29.30 6.88 20.08
CA ALA A 141 -28.80 7.75 19.01
C ALA A 141 -28.99 9.24 19.37
N ILE A 142 -27.96 9.88 19.93
CA ILE A 142 -27.91 11.33 20.15
C ILE A 142 -27.34 12.00 18.89
N VAL A 143 -28.21 12.62 18.10
CA VAL A 143 -27.83 13.42 16.93
C VAL A 143 -27.77 14.91 17.33
N GLY A 144 -26.67 15.58 16.96
CA GLY A 144 -26.43 16.99 17.33
C GLY A 144 -26.97 17.97 16.29
N GLY A 145 -27.98 18.76 16.69
CA GLY A 145 -28.63 19.78 15.86
C GLY A 145 -29.82 19.24 15.04
N ASP A 146 -30.85 20.03 14.75
CA ASP A 146 -31.17 21.39 15.23
C ASP A 146 -32.67 21.72 15.02
N GLY A 147 -33.20 22.71 15.75
CA GLY A 147 -34.33 23.50 15.22
C GLY A 147 -35.78 23.09 15.47
N GLY A 148 -36.10 22.03 16.23
CA GLY A 148 -37.44 21.85 16.85
C GLY A 148 -38.61 21.34 15.98
N GLY A 149 -39.53 20.61 16.62
CA GLY A 149 -40.73 20.04 15.99
C GLY A 149 -41.26 18.83 16.76
N GLY A 150 -42.20 19.03 17.69
CA GLY A 150 -42.69 17.95 18.56
C GLY A 150 -43.86 17.15 17.98
N LEU A 151 -43.69 15.82 17.92
CA LEU A 151 -44.72 14.79 17.66
C LEU A 151 -44.30 13.49 18.39
N ALA A 152 -45.16 12.56 18.79
CA ALA A 152 -46.57 12.63 19.21
C ALA A 152 -46.95 11.33 19.95
N ASN A 153 -47.79 11.44 20.99
CA ASN A 153 -48.65 10.41 21.61
C ASN A 153 -48.34 8.88 21.45
N ALA A 154 -48.13 8.19 22.57
CA ALA A 154 -48.37 6.75 22.71
C ALA A 154 -48.97 6.36 24.09
N VAL A 155 -50.22 6.80 24.34
CA VAL A 155 -51.30 6.21 25.19
C VAL A 155 -50.93 5.31 26.40
N PHE A 156 -51.42 5.69 27.59
CA PHE A 156 -51.38 4.91 28.84
C PHE A 156 -52.52 3.87 28.96
N ASN A 157 -52.37 2.90 29.89
CA ASN A 157 -53.45 2.02 30.37
C ASN A 157 -54.71 2.81 30.76
N THR A 158 -55.89 2.38 30.29
CA THR A 158 -57.16 3.07 30.51
C THR A 158 -58.06 2.34 31.53
N PRO A 159 -58.27 2.89 32.74
CA PRO A 159 -59.29 2.37 33.65
C PRO A 159 -60.70 2.75 33.18
N VAL A 160 -61.68 1.88 33.40
CA VAL A 160 -63.05 2.04 32.88
C VAL A 160 -64.02 2.32 34.04
N LEU A 161 -64.55 3.54 34.11
CA LEU A 161 -65.62 3.91 35.04
C LEU A 161 -66.99 3.61 34.43
N ARG A 162 -67.94 3.12 35.24
CA ARG A 162 -69.35 2.92 34.87
C ARG A 162 -70.29 3.41 35.95
N VAL A 163 -71.44 3.92 35.52
CA VAL A 163 -72.57 4.28 36.38
C VAL A 163 -73.66 3.22 36.19
N ALA A 164 -74.23 2.72 37.28
CA ALA A 164 -75.21 1.65 37.28
C ALA A 164 -76.65 2.17 37.23
N THR A 165 -77.56 1.37 36.65
CA THR A 165 -79.01 1.54 36.81
C THR A 165 -79.55 0.74 37.99
N ALA A 166 -80.73 1.10 38.48
CA ALA A 166 -81.38 0.46 39.62
C ALA A 166 -81.48 -1.07 39.46
N GLY A 167 -80.85 -1.83 40.35
CA GLY A 167 -80.88 -3.30 40.34
C GLY A 167 -79.91 -3.97 39.38
N GLN A 168 -79.03 -3.22 38.71
CA GLN A 168 -78.11 -3.78 37.71
C GLN A 168 -77.07 -4.72 38.34
N VAL A 169 -76.95 -5.93 37.78
CA VAL A 169 -75.87 -6.89 38.12
C VAL A 169 -74.81 -7.05 37.04
N LEU A 170 -75.19 -6.98 35.75
CA LEU A 170 -74.29 -7.29 34.62
C LEU A 170 -73.65 -6.02 34.02
N PHE A 171 -72.33 -6.04 33.84
CA PHE A 171 -71.53 -4.96 33.27
C PHE A 171 -70.61 -5.48 32.16
N THR A 172 -70.86 -5.05 30.90
CA THR A 172 -70.02 -5.39 29.74
C THR A 172 -68.94 -4.33 29.52
N LEU A 173 -67.66 -4.70 29.64
CA LEU A 173 -66.49 -3.82 29.51
C LEU A 173 -66.09 -3.59 28.03
N PRO A 174 -65.50 -2.43 27.69
CA PRO A 174 -65.11 -2.09 26.31
C PRO A 174 -63.77 -2.71 25.88
N ALA A 175 -63.01 -3.26 26.82
CA ALA A 175 -61.73 -3.94 26.60
C ALA A 175 -61.78 -5.33 27.23
N SER A 176 -61.07 -6.29 26.63
CA SER A 176 -61.02 -7.67 27.09
C SER A 176 -59.99 -7.88 28.20
N TYR A 177 -60.35 -8.72 29.16
CA TYR A 177 -59.45 -9.27 30.20
C TYR A 177 -59.52 -10.80 30.19
N THR A 178 -58.60 -11.45 30.90
CA THR A 178 -58.58 -12.92 31.02
C THR A 178 -59.33 -13.33 32.27
N VAL A 179 -60.41 -14.12 32.10
CA VAL A 179 -61.25 -14.58 33.21
C VAL A 179 -60.44 -15.41 34.20
N GLY A 180 -60.55 -15.08 35.48
CA GLY A 180 -60.06 -15.90 36.60
C GLY A 180 -58.54 -15.88 36.83
N ASN A 181 -57.74 -15.18 36.01
CA ASN A 181 -56.29 -15.05 36.23
C ASN A 181 -55.89 -13.80 37.06
N GLY A 182 -56.86 -13.08 37.62
CA GLY A 182 -56.64 -11.85 38.39
C GLY A 182 -56.44 -10.59 37.55
N SER A 183 -56.43 -10.65 36.21
CA SER A 183 -56.20 -9.50 35.33
C SER A 183 -57.26 -8.40 35.37
N LEU A 184 -58.28 -8.51 36.21
CA LEU A 184 -59.30 -7.50 36.46
C LEU A 184 -59.42 -7.22 37.97
N ALA A 185 -59.39 -5.94 38.34
CA ALA A 185 -59.80 -5.45 39.66
C ALA A 185 -61.05 -4.59 39.54
N VAL A 186 -62.09 -4.92 40.31
CA VAL A 186 -63.35 -4.18 40.36
C VAL A 186 -63.43 -3.42 41.69
N TYR A 187 -63.82 -2.14 41.63
CA TYR A 187 -64.03 -1.29 42.79
C TYR A 187 -65.46 -0.72 42.78
N ARG A 188 -66.09 -0.68 43.96
CA ARG A 188 -67.46 -0.18 44.19
C ARG A 188 -67.41 0.80 45.36
N GLY A 189 -67.83 2.05 45.14
CA GLY A 189 -67.68 3.12 46.14
C GLY A 189 -66.24 3.41 46.57
N GLY A 190 -65.24 2.97 45.79
CA GLY A 190 -63.81 3.06 46.12
C GLY A 190 -63.24 1.84 46.88
N GLN A 191 -64.07 0.93 47.38
CA GLN A 191 -63.61 -0.33 47.97
C GLN A 191 -63.39 -1.40 46.89
N ARG A 192 -62.31 -2.19 47.01
CA ARG A 192 -62.07 -3.34 46.11
C ARG A 192 -63.06 -4.46 46.42
N LEU A 193 -63.69 -5.00 45.39
CA LEU A 193 -64.52 -6.20 45.46
C LEU A 193 -63.69 -7.48 45.22
N TYR A 194 -64.17 -8.62 45.71
CA TYR A 194 -63.54 -9.93 45.57
C TYR A 194 -64.31 -10.85 44.62
N ILE A 195 -63.58 -11.49 43.69
CA ILE A 195 -64.14 -12.49 42.78
C ILE A 195 -64.66 -13.71 43.56
N GLY A 196 -65.79 -14.26 43.13
CA GLY A 196 -66.48 -15.39 43.76
C GLY A 196 -67.35 -15.01 44.98
N LEU A 197 -67.07 -13.88 45.63
CA LEU A 197 -67.83 -13.38 46.79
C LEU A 197 -68.76 -12.22 46.40
N ASP A 198 -68.19 -11.16 45.81
CA ASP A 198 -68.89 -9.92 45.47
C ASP A 198 -69.28 -9.84 43.98
N TYR A 199 -68.47 -10.47 43.11
CA TYR A 199 -68.71 -10.54 41.68
C TYR A 199 -68.18 -11.84 41.06
N ALA A 200 -68.72 -12.19 39.89
CA ALA A 200 -68.23 -13.26 39.03
C ALA A 200 -67.82 -12.69 37.67
N GLU A 201 -66.74 -13.22 37.10
CA GLU A 201 -66.29 -12.91 35.75
C GLU A 201 -66.94 -13.91 34.78
N THR A 202 -67.99 -13.46 34.09
CA THR A 202 -68.87 -14.33 33.28
C THR A 202 -68.43 -14.44 31.82
N SER A 203 -67.60 -13.52 31.33
CA SER A 203 -66.82 -13.68 30.10
C SER A 203 -65.59 -12.78 30.11
N SER A 204 -64.71 -12.88 29.11
CA SER A 204 -63.55 -11.98 28.93
C SER A 204 -63.91 -10.50 28.74
N THR A 205 -65.19 -10.15 28.67
CA THR A 205 -65.68 -8.75 28.64
C THR A 205 -66.85 -8.51 29.59
N GLN A 206 -67.22 -9.44 30.49
CA GLN A 206 -68.44 -9.31 31.31
C GLN A 206 -68.25 -9.70 32.77
N VAL A 207 -68.67 -8.77 33.64
CA VAL A 207 -68.73 -8.94 35.10
C VAL A 207 -70.18 -8.99 35.56
N THR A 208 -70.52 -9.94 36.42
CA THR A 208 -71.82 -10.00 37.10
C THR A 208 -71.61 -9.82 38.60
N LEU A 209 -72.19 -8.77 39.21
CA LEU A 209 -72.20 -8.59 40.66
C LEU A 209 -73.12 -9.62 41.33
N VAL A 210 -72.70 -10.14 42.50
CA VAL A 210 -73.52 -11.04 43.33
C VAL A 210 -74.63 -10.28 44.05
N ALA A 211 -74.34 -9.04 44.48
CA ALA A 211 -75.33 -8.11 45.04
C ALA A 211 -75.60 -6.95 44.06
N PRO A 212 -76.86 -6.66 43.68
CA PRO A 212 -77.20 -5.65 42.68
C PRO A 212 -76.70 -4.25 43.02
N ALA A 213 -76.45 -3.46 41.98
CA ALA A 213 -76.07 -2.06 42.09
C ALA A 213 -77.28 -1.16 42.43
N ALA A 214 -77.03 -0.10 43.19
CA ALA A 214 -77.98 0.98 43.41
C ALA A 214 -78.03 1.91 42.18
N GLU A 215 -79.12 2.67 42.04
CA GLU A 215 -79.26 3.62 40.94
C GLU A 215 -78.23 4.77 41.06
N GLY A 216 -77.49 5.03 39.99
CA GLY A 216 -76.43 6.04 39.97
C GLY A 216 -75.11 5.60 40.62
N GLU A 217 -75.00 4.36 41.11
CA GLU A 217 -73.80 3.86 41.76
C GLU A 217 -72.62 3.73 40.79
N GLN A 218 -71.42 4.15 41.22
CA GLN A 218 -70.22 4.12 40.38
C GLN A 218 -69.34 2.91 40.68
N LEU A 219 -68.95 2.19 39.62
CA LEU A 219 -67.99 1.10 39.67
C LEU A 219 -66.82 1.38 38.72
N LEU A 220 -65.60 1.14 39.21
CA LEU A 220 -64.35 1.29 38.46
C LEU A 220 -63.76 -0.09 38.17
N PHE A 221 -63.46 -0.34 36.90
CA PHE A 221 -62.89 -1.57 36.40
C PHE A 221 -61.47 -1.29 35.89
N VAL A 222 -60.48 -1.94 36.50
CA VAL A 222 -59.05 -1.76 36.19
C VAL A 222 -58.50 -3.07 35.65
N ILE A 223 -58.04 -3.07 34.39
CA ILE A 223 -57.51 -4.25 33.71
C ILE A 223 -55.98 -4.21 33.71
N GLY A 224 -55.33 -5.37 33.88
CA GLY A 224 -53.88 -5.53 33.82
C GLY A 224 -53.14 -5.32 35.15
N VAL A 225 -53.68 -5.83 36.26
CA VAL A 225 -53.04 -5.80 37.59
C VAL A 225 -52.71 -7.22 38.04
N GLU A 226 -51.42 -7.57 38.07
CA GLU A 226 -50.94 -8.81 38.70
C GLU A 226 -50.66 -8.57 40.19
N VAL A 227 -51.29 -9.35 41.06
CA VAL A 227 -50.93 -9.48 42.49
C VAL A 227 -51.05 -10.95 42.87
N SER A 228 -49.99 -11.52 43.44
CA SER A 228 -49.92 -12.92 43.83
C SER A 228 -50.75 -13.23 45.08
N THR A 229 -51.29 -14.44 45.14
CA THR A 229 -51.88 -15.04 46.35
C THR A 229 -51.29 -16.42 46.57
N ALA A 230 -50.40 -16.56 47.55
CA ALA A 230 -50.10 -17.86 48.12
C ALA A 230 -51.28 -18.33 48.98
N GLY A 231 -51.58 -19.63 48.96
CA GLY A 231 -52.65 -20.24 49.75
C GLY A 231 -52.94 -21.66 49.28
N ASP A 232 -52.90 -22.62 50.19
CA ASP A 232 -53.01 -24.06 49.91
C ASP A 232 -54.30 -24.45 49.15
N GLY A 233 -54.13 -25.30 48.13
CA GLY A 233 -55.19 -26.07 47.49
C GLY A 233 -55.01 -27.56 47.78
N PRO A 234 -56.02 -28.28 48.30
CA PRO A 234 -55.82 -29.60 48.90
C PRO A 234 -55.59 -30.72 47.87
N GLY A 235 -54.59 -31.57 48.10
CA GLY A 235 -54.22 -32.63 47.16
C GLY A 235 -53.51 -33.87 47.74
N SER A 236 -53.15 -33.91 49.02
CA SER A 236 -52.67 -35.12 49.69
C SER A 236 -53.79 -35.74 50.53
N THR A 237 -54.04 -37.04 50.33
CA THR A 237 -54.72 -37.85 51.36
C THR A 237 -53.78 -37.95 52.54
N ALA A 238 -54.27 -37.77 53.78
CA ALA A 238 -53.40 -37.89 54.92
C ALA A 238 -52.90 -39.35 54.99
N TRP A 239 -51.66 -39.56 55.45
CA TRP A 239 -51.10 -40.92 55.53
C TRP A 239 -52.03 -41.86 56.32
N ASP A 240 -52.70 -41.35 57.36
CA ASP A 240 -53.67 -42.07 58.18
C ASP A 240 -54.93 -42.51 57.41
N ASP A 241 -55.39 -41.75 56.41
CA ASP A 241 -56.55 -42.10 55.56
C ASP A 241 -56.25 -43.28 54.62
N ILE A 242 -54.97 -43.52 54.29
CA ILE A 242 -54.57 -44.58 53.36
C ILE A 242 -54.72 -45.96 54.00
N THR A 243 -55.77 -46.69 53.64
CA THR A 243 -55.97 -48.09 54.06
C THR A 243 -54.97 -49.02 53.36
N GLY A 244 -54.25 -49.85 54.12
CA GLY A 244 -53.29 -50.83 53.59
C GLY A 244 -51.81 -50.38 53.57
N LYS A 245 -51.51 -49.20 54.12
CA LYS A 245 -50.13 -48.71 54.31
C LYS A 245 -49.25 -49.65 55.15
N PRO A 246 -47.92 -49.76 54.88
CA PRO A 246 -46.99 -50.48 55.74
C PRO A 246 -46.91 -49.85 57.15
N ALA A 247 -47.04 -50.69 58.19
CA ALA A 247 -46.93 -50.27 59.59
C ALA A 247 -45.47 -50.25 60.11
N SER A 248 -44.51 -50.65 59.28
CA SER A 248 -43.07 -50.59 59.54
C SER A 248 -42.35 -50.07 58.30
N PHE A 249 -41.19 -49.43 58.51
CA PHE A 249 -40.44 -48.68 57.48
C PHE A 249 -41.25 -47.53 56.83
N PRO A 250 -41.70 -46.52 57.60
CA PRO A 250 -42.05 -45.24 57.00
C PRO A 250 -40.81 -44.68 56.25
N PRO A 251 -40.98 -44.03 55.10
CA PRO A 251 -39.86 -43.49 54.35
C PRO A 251 -39.17 -42.37 55.15
N SER A 252 -37.86 -42.48 55.34
CA SER A 252 -37.06 -41.39 55.90
C SER A 252 -36.94 -40.26 54.88
N ALA A 253 -37.08 -39.01 55.35
CA ALA A 253 -36.70 -37.85 54.57
C ALA A 253 -35.22 -37.94 54.17
N HIS A 254 -34.93 -37.58 52.93
CA HIS A 254 -33.59 -37.46 52.37
C HIS A 254 -33.54 -36.20 51.51
N THR A 255 -32.34 -35.69 51.27
CA THR A 255 -32.10 -34.46 50.49
C THR A 255 -31.11 -34.77 49.38
N HIS A 256 -31.16 -33.98 48.31
CA HIS A 256 -30.23 -34.06 47.19
C HIS A 256 -29.34 -32.80 47.17
N PRO A 257 -28.04 -32.90 46.87
CA PRO A 257 -27.24 -31.73 46.52
C PRO A 257 -27.58 -31.25 45.09
N ILE A 258 -27.37 -29.96 44.79
CA ILE A 258 -27.58 -29.39 43.43
C ILE A 258 -26.85 -30.23 42.35
N SER A 259 -25.68 -30.77 42.69
CA SER A 259 -24.83 -31.59 41.81
C SER A 259 -25.44 -32.92 41.34
N GLU A 260 -26.52 -33.40 41.96
CA GLU A 260 -27.26 -34.58 41.49
C GLU A 260 -28.34 -34.24 40.44
N VAL A 261 -28.64 -32.95 40.23
CA VAL A 261 -29.59 -32.48 39.21
C VAL A 261 -28.82 -31.95 38.00
N THR A 262 -28.58 -32.83 37.02
CA THR A 262 -27.82 -32.54 35.80
C THR A 262 -28.27 -31.26 35.11
N GLY A 263 -27.35 -30.31 34.93
CA GLY A 263 -27.57 -29.02 34.26
C GLY A 263 -28.14 -27.91 35.14
N LEU A 264 -28.60 -28.20 36.36
CA LEU A 264 -29.17 -27.18 37.26
C LEU A 264 -28.11 -26.13 37.68
N GLN A 265 -26.87 -26.56 37.92
CA GLN A 265 -25.78 -25.64 38.27
C GLN A 265 -25.49 -24.64 37.13
N ASP A 266 -25.33 -25.12 35.89
CA ASP A 266 -25.04 -24.26 34.74
C ASP A 266 -26.21 -23.32 34.40
N GLU A 267 -27.45 -23.82 34.50
CA GLU A 267 -28.67 -23.04 34.27
C GLU A 267 -28.85 -21.93 35.33
N LEU A 268 -28.48 -22.21 36.58
CA LEU A 268 -28.38 -21.21 37.65
C LEU A 268 -27.25 -20.22 37.39
N ASP A 269 -26.06 -20.67 37.05
CA ASP A 269 -24.91 -19.80 36.80
C ASP A 269 -25.10 -18.88 35.59
N ALA A 270 -25.81 -19.35 34.57
CA ALA A 270 -26.27 -18.55 33.44
C ALA A 270 -27.38 -17.53 33.79
N LYS A 271 -28.10 -17.67 34.92
CA LYS A 271 -28.98 -16.59 35.40
C LYS A 271 -28.16 -15.41 35.86
N GLN A 272 -28.67 -14.21 35.58
CA GLN A 272 -28.05 -12.96 35.98
C GLN A 272 -27.86 -12.92 37.51
N PRO A 273 -26.63 -12.72 38.02
CA PRO A 273 -26.39 -12.44 39.43
C PRO A 273 -27.21 -11.25 39.93
N VAL A 274 -27.43 -11.17 41.24
CA VAL A 274 -27.94 -9.93 41.86
C VAL A 274 -27.03 -8.77 41.46
N LEU A 275 -27.62 -7.75 40.84
CA LEU A 275 -26.89 -6.58 40.36
C LEU A 275 -26.50 -5.67 41.53
N VAL A 276 -25.30 -5.89 42.07
CA VAL A 276 -24.73 -5.08 43.14
C VAL A 276 -24.43 -3.66 42.60
N PRO A 277 -24.81 -2.58 43.31
CA PRO A 277 -24.38 -1.22 42.97
C PRO A 277 -22.85 -1.15 42.83
N GLY A 278 -22.38 -0.60 41.71
CA GLY A 278 -20.96 -0.67 41.33
C GLY A 278 -20.57 -1.86 40.45
N THR A 279 -21.53 -2.54 39.80
CA THR A 279 -21.27 -3.49 38.70
C THR A 279 -21.62 -2.90 37.32
N THR A 280 -20.93 -3.35 36.27
CA THR A 280 -20.98 -2.74 34.92
C THR A 280 -22.28 -3.06 34.17
N LEU A 281 -23.23 -2.11 34.12
CA LEU A 281 -24.48 -2.29 33.36
C LEU A 281 -24.51 -1.67 31.95
N LYS A 282 -23.77 -0.58 31.74
CA LYS A 282 -23.52 0.02 30.42
C LYS A 282 -22.15 0.70 30.45
N THR A 283 -21.45 0.70 29.32
CA THR A 283 -20.23 1.48 29.14
C THR A 283 -20.52 2.78 28.37
N ILE A 284 -19.63 3.76 28.48
CA ILE A 284 -19.48 4.84 27.49
C ILE A 284 -18.07 4.72 26.92
N ASN A 285 -17.96 4.65 25.59
CA ASN A 285 -16.70 4.49 24.87
C ASN A 285 -15.82 3.32 25.38
N GLY A 286 -16.45 2.24 25.87
CA GLY A 286 -15.77 1.08 26.47
C GLY A 286 -15.56 1.15 27.99
N ASN A 287 -15.57 2.35 28.59
CA ASN A 287 -15.36 2.50 30.04
C ASN A 287 -16.65 2.25 30.83
N SER A 288 -16.53 1.52 31.93
CA SER A 288 -17.65 1.17 32.81
C SER A 288 -18.19 2.38 33.58
N LEU A 289 -19.53 2.49 33.67
CA LEU A 289 -20.23 3.49 34.46
C LEU A 289 -20.65 2.91 35.81
N LEU A 290 -19.76 3.01 36.81
CA LEU A 290 -19.99 2.53 38.17
C LEU A 290 -20.29 3.71 39.12
N GLY A 291 -21.34 3.58 39.92
CA GLY A 291 -21.75 4.57 40.93
C GLY A 291 -23.26 4.79 40.98
N GLU A 292 -23.72 5.48 42.02
CA GLU A 292 -25.11 5.96 42.15
C GLU A 292 -25.18 7.47 41.84
N GLY A 293 -26.19 7.89 41.10
CA GLY A 293 -26.41 9.30 40.70
C GLY A 293 -26.73 9.48 39.21
N ASP A 294 -27.09 10.71 38.84
CA ASP A 294 -27.38 11.09 37.45
C ASP A 294 -26.11 11.21 36.59
N LEU A 295 -26.21 10.80 35.33
CA LEU A 295 -25.13 10.94 34.34
C LEU A 295 -25.14 12.35 33.72
N ALA A 296 -24.31 13.24 34.28
CA ALA A 296 -24.12 14.60 33.77
C ALA A 296 -23.33 14.62 32.44
N ILE A 297 -24.02 14.52 31.30
CA ILE A 297 -23.42 14.61 29.96
C ILE A 297 -23.28 16.09 29.55
N ALA A 298 -22.13 16.69 29.84
CA ALA A 298 -21.76 18.00 29.30
C ALA A 298 -21.18 17.88 27.89
N GLY A 299 -21.73 18.62 26.93
CA GLY A 299 -21.26 18.64 25.54
C GLY A 299 -19.96 19.42 25.34
N GLY A 300 -18.84 18.88 25.83
CA GLY A 300 -17.49 19.41 25.57
C GLY A 300 -16.97 18.99 24.19
N GLY A 301 -16.58 19.95 23.35
CA GLY A 301 -16.12 19.67 21.99
C GLY A 301 -14.61 19.73 21.79
N GLY A 302 -14.11 18.95 20.82
CA GLY A 302 -12.86 19.24 20.10
C GLY A 302 -11.54 18.83 20.79
N GLY A 303 -11.10 17.59 20.57
CA GLY A 303 -9.77 17.09 20.97
C GLY A 303 -9.84 15.60 21.31
N GLY A 304 -8.79 14.83 21.06
CA GLY A 304 -8.83 13.39 21.32
C GLY A 304 -7.47 12.71 21.41
N GLY A 305 -7.50 11.47 21.92
CA GLY A 305 -6.37 10.54 21.97
C GLY A 305 -5.63 10.52 23.32
N GLY A 306 -5.15 9.33 23.69
CA GLY A 306 -4.18 9.12 24.78
C GLY A 306 -4.78 8.70 26.11
N ASP A 307 -4.27 7.59 26.64
CA ASP A 307 -4.48 7.02 27.97
C ASP A 307 -3.52 7.62 29.03
N MET A 308 -2.77 8.67 28.67
CA MET A 308 -1.85 9.42 29.53
C MET A 308 -2.09 10.94 29.41
N TYR A 309 -1.86 11.70 30.47
CA TYR A 309 -1.87 13.17 30.42
C TYR A 309 -0.57 13.72 29.84
N LYS A 310 -0.64 14.80 29.04
CA LYS A 310 0.53 15.39 28.36
C LYS A 310 1.72 15.60 29.31
N ALA A 311 1.50 16.25 30.45
CA ALA A 311 2.52 16.54 31.46
C ALA A 311 3.12 15.32 32.21
N VAL A 312 2.81 14.09 31.76
CA VAL A 312 3.42 12.83 32.24
C VAL A 312 4.35 12.23 31.17
N TYR A 313 4.25 12.67 29.91
CA TYR A 313 5.02 12.11 28.79
C TYR A 313 5.71 13.13 27.89
N ASP A 314 5.33 14.41 27.92
CA ASP A 314 5.82 15.52 27.09
C ASP A 314 5.90 16.72 28.03
N SER A 315 7.02 16.81 28.74
CA SER A 315 7.18 17.60 29.98
C SER A 315 7.65 19.04 29.72
N ASP A 316 8.38 19.28 28.63
CA ASP A 316 8.71 20.63 28.16
C ASP A 316 7.62 21.23 27.24
N ASN A 317 6.62 20.41 26.91
CA ASN A 317 5.45 20.74 26.10
C ASN A 317 5.76 20.93 24.59
N ASP A 318 6.87 20.43 24.05
CA ASP A 318 7.27 20.61 22.63
C ASP A 318 6.36 19.90 21.60
N GLY A 319 5.64 18.85 22.01
CA GLY A 319 4.79 18.03 21.13
C GLY A 319 5.31 16.61 20.86
N VAL A 320 6.43 16.23 21.45
CA VAL A 320 7.06 14.90 21.39
C VAL A 320 7.01 14.24 22.76
N VAL A 321 6.83 12.92 22.79
CA VAL A 321 6.99 12.15 24.04
C VAL A 321 8.47 12.19 24.46
N ASP A 322 8.81 12.72 25.64
CA ASP A 322 10.16 12.80 26.21
C ASP A 322 10.93 11.47 26.05
N ALA A 323 10.26 10.37 26.43
CA ALA A 323 10.80 9.01 26.37
C ALA A 323 10.98 8.45 24.94
N ALA A 324 10.40 9.11 23.93
CA ALA A 324 10.64 8.86 22.51
C ALA A 324 11.63 9.86 21.89
N GLN A 325 11.68 11.10 22.41
CA GLN A 325 12.68 12.12 22.10
C GLN A 325 14.10 11.59 22.44
N SER A 326 14.23 10.78 23.50
CA SER A 326 15.46 10.04 23.83
C SER A 326 15.20 8.59 24.29
N ALA A 327 14.78 7.72 23.36
CA ALA A 327 14.57 6.31 23.65
C ALA A 327 15.90 5.52 23.80
N PRO A 328 16.19 4.89 24.96
CA PRO A 328 17.46 4.20 25.18
C PRO A 328 17.54 2.90 24.36
N TRP A 329 18.68 2.69 23.68
CA TRP A 329 18.89 1.56 22.76
C TRP A 329 18.70 0.17 23.40
N SER A 330 18.83 0.05 24.72
CA SER A 330 18.54 -1.19 25.45
C SER A 330 17.07 -1.62 25.36
N GLY A 331 16.12 -0.68 25.28
CA GLY A 331 14.67 -0.95 25.35
C GLY A 331 13.98 -1.25 24.03
N ILE A 332 14.64 -1.05 22.87
CA ILE A 332 13.99 -1.21 21.57
C ILE A 332 13.86 -2.71 21.21
N ALA A 333 12.62 -3.21 21.07
CA ALA A 333 12.34 -4.56 20.59
C ALA A 333 12.64 -4.70 19.08
N GLY A 334 13.05 -5.89 18.64
CA GLY A 334 13.37 -6.15 17.21
C GLY A 334 14.64 -5.45 16.69
N LYS A 335 15.36 -4.70 17.52
CA LYS A 335 16.59 -4.00 17.15
C LYS A 335 17.69 -4.97 16.68
N PRO A 336 18.42 -4.67 15.58
CA PRO A 336 19.58 -5.47 15.20
C PRO A 336 20.64 -5.51 16.31
N GLY A 337 21.28 -6.67 16.47
CA GLY A 337 22.12 -6.98 17.65
C GLY A 337 23.39 -6.14 17.80
N THR A 338 23.87 -5.50 16.73
CA THR A 338 25.16 -4.81 16.69
C THR A 338 25.01 -3.45 16.02
N PHE A 339 25.30 -2.38 16.76
CA PHE A 339 25.54 -1.03 16.23
C PHE A 339 26.82 -0.50 16.87
N PRO A 340 27.93 -0.60 16.13
CA PRO A 340 28.54 0.62 15.62
C PRO A 340 28.46 0.68 14.09
N PRO A 341 28.27 1.86 13.49
CA PRO A 341 28.79 2.11 12.15
C PRO A 341 30.33 2.13 12.27
N SER A 342 30.96 0.96 12.18
CA SER A 342 32.42 0.87 12.11
C SER A 342 32.91 1.69 10.91
N ALA A 343 33.87 2.58 11.17
CA ALA A 343 34.56 3.29 10.11
C ALA A 343 35.25 2.28 9.20
N HIS A 344 34.72 2.12 7.98
CA HIS A 344 35.30 1.28 6.95
C HIS A 344 36.05 2.16 5.96
N SER A 345 37.33 1.89 5.77
CA SER A 345 38.08 2.41 4.65
C SER A 345 37.78 1.55 3.42
N HIS A 346 37.53 2.19 2.28
CA HIS A 346 37.81 1.54 1.00
C HIS A 346 39.28 1.81 0.67
N ASP A 347 40.01 0.76 0.29
CA ASP A 347 41.38 0.93 -0.21
C ASP A 347 41.38 1.74 -1.51
N ALA A 348 42.50 2.41 -1.78
CA ALA A 348 42.70 3.06 -3.06
C ALA A 348 42.68 2.00 -4.18
N ALA A 349 41.92 2.25 -5.25
CA ALA A 349 41.88 1.36 -6.40
C ALA A 349 43.30 1.15 -6.95
N THR A 350 43.63 -0.08 -7.31
CA THR A 350 44.87 -0.45 -7.99
C THR A 350 44.57 -0.90 -9.42
N THR A 351 45.59 -1.17 -10.21
CA THR A 351 45.43 -1.75 -11.56
C THR A 351 44.86 -3.19 -11.57
N SER A 352 44.76 -3.84 -10.39
CA SER A 352 44.32 -5.24 -10.25
C SER A 352 43.18 -5.47 -9.25
N ALA A 353 42.84 -4.47 -8.42
CA ALA A 353 41.76 -4.53 -7.44
C ALA A 353 40.98 -3.20 -7.39
N ALA A 354 39.65 -3.28 -7.38
CA ALA A 354 38.78 -2.11 -7.33
C ALA A 354 38.75 -1.46 -5.94
N GLY A 355 38.44 -0.17 -5.90
CA GLY A 355 38.25 0.63 -4.69
C GLY A 355 37.17 1.68 -4.95
N PHE A 356 37.47 2.96 -4.69
CA PHE A 356 36.60 4.09 -5.09
C PHE A 356 36.36 4.22 -6.62
N MET A 357 37.07 3.44 -7.44
CA MET A 357 36.84 3.26 -8.89
C MET A 357 37.15 1.82 -9.28
N SER A 358 36.76 1.38 -10.48
CA SER A 358 37.12 0.04 -10.97
C SER A 358 38.62 -0.06 -11.24
N ALA A 359 39.18 -1.27 -11.13
CA ALA A 359 40.58 -1.52 -11.48
C ALA A 359 40.89 -1.19 -12.96
N ALA A 360 39.91 -1.38 -13.85
CA ALA A 360 40.02 -1.05 -15.26
C ALA A 360 40.04 0.48 -15.50
N ASP A 361 39.33 1.27 -14.70
CA ASP A 361 39.34 2.73 -14.81
C ASP A 361 40.59 3.33 -14.15
N LYS A 362 41.09 2.74 -13.06
CA LYS A 362 42.40 3.07 -12.50
C LYS A 362 43.52 2.83 -13.52
N ALA A 363 43.50 1.69 -14.21
CA ALA A 363 44.49 1.38 -15.25
C ALA A 363 44.43 2.34 -16.46
N LYS A 364 43.25 2.88 -16.81
CA LYS A 364 43.14 3.97 -17.81
C LYS A 364 43.75 5.27 -17.27
N LEU A 365 43.40 5.64 -16.03
CA LEU A 365 43.84 6.89 -15.40
C LEU A 365 45.37 6.93 -15.18
N ASP A 366 45.98 5.80 -14.84
CA ASP A 366 47.44 5.66 -14.71
C ASP A 366 48.18 5.81 -16.05
N GLY A 367 47.49 5.66 -17.18
CA GLY A 367 48.00 5.96 -18.52
C GLY A 367 47.95 7.43 -18.90
N ILE A 368 47.31 8.30 -18.09
CA ILE A 368 47.16 9.73 -18.38
C ILE A 368 48.27 10.51 -17.68
N ALA A 369 49.00 11.35 -18.43
CA ALA A 369 50.05 12.19 -17.88
C ALA A 369 49.51 13.21 -16.87
N ALA A 370 50.25 13.44 -15.78
CA ALA A 370 49.85 14.39 -14.74
C ALA A 370 49.70 15.81 -15.34
N GLY A 371 48.52 16.40 -15.19
CA GLY A 371 48.19 17.72 -15.76
C GLY A 371 47.68 17.71 -17.21
N ALA A 372 47.39 16.53 -17.80
CA ALA A 372 46.74 16.44 -19.10
C ALA A 372 45.38 17.20 -19.13
N THR A 373 45.04 17.78 -20.28
CA THR A 373 43.77 18.48 -20.51
C THR A 373 43.11 17.98 -21.79
N ALA A 374 41.79 18.08 -21.89
CA ALA A 374 40.99 17.59 -23.02
C ALA A 374 41.30 18.25 -24.39
N ASN A 375 42.20 19.24 -24.42
CA ASN A 375 42.57 20.00 -25.62
C ASN A 375 44.01 19.70 -26.08
N ALA A 376 44.80 18.91 -25.32
CA ALA A 376 46.10 18.43 -25.74
C ALA A 376 45.92 17.16 -26.60
N GLY A 377 45.97 17.32 -27.93
CA GLY A 377 46.05 16.17 -28.83
C GLY A 377 47.45 15.56 -28.78
N ASP A 378 47.55 14.27 -28.45
CA ASP A 378 48.83 13.62 -28.16
C ASP A 378 49.80 13.64 -29.35
N VAL A 379 50.96 14.26 -29.13
CA VAL A 379 52.20 13.89 -29.81
C VAL A 379 52.85 12.85 -28.92
N THR A 380 52.71 11.56 -29.26
CA THR A 380 53.40 10.50 -28.49
C THR A 380 54.91 10.73 -28.60
N LEU A 381 55.58 10.78 -27.45
CA LEU A 381 57.00 11.17 -27.32
C LEU A 381 57.97 10.20 -28.03
N ASN A 382 57.45 9.05 -28.45
CA ASN A 382 58.08 8.06 -29.31
C ASN A 382 57.12 7.66 -30.44
N GLY A 383 57.69 7.29 -31.59
CA GLY A 383 56.94 6.91 -32.80
C GLY A 383 56.91 8.00 -33.88
N ALA A 384 56.35 7.65 -35.05
CA ALA A 384 56.15 8.58 -36.17
C ALA A 384 54.74 9.18 -36.12
N GLN A 385 54.61 10.47 -36.43
CA GLN A 385 53.34 11.21 -36.35
C GLN A 385 52.82 11.61 -37.74
N THR A 386 51.51 11.48 -37.96
CA THR A 386 50.82 11.89 -39.19
C THR A 386 49.89 13.07 -38.89
N LEU A 387 50.33 14.29 -39.20
CA LEU A 387 49.65 15.54 -38.82
C LEU A 387 48.66 16.03 -39.90
N THR A 388 47.60 15.28 -40.12
CA THR A 388 46.57 15.60 -41.13
C THR A 388 45.80 16.89 -40.77
N ASN A 389 45.69 17.83 -41.73
CA ASN A 389 45.01 19.12 -41.59
C ASN A 389 45.44 19.98 -40.37
N LYS A 390 46.72 19.93 -39.97
CA LYS A 390 47.25 20.77 -38.88
C LYS A 390 48.09 21.93 -39.42
N THR A 391 47.95 23.10 -38.81
CA THR A 391 48.87 24.24 -39.03
C THR A 391 50.00 24.16 -38.00
N LEU A 392 51.24 24.15 -38.47
CA LEU A 392 52.43 24.23 -37.61
C LEU A 392 52.90 25.69 -37.54
N THR A 393 52.47 26.41 -36.51
CA THR A 393 52.92 27.77 -36.24
C THR A 393 54.26 27.74 -35.50
N SER A 394 55.33 28.19 -36.16
CA SER A 394 56.69 28.27 -35.61
C SER A 394 57.26 26.97 -34.98
N PRO A 395 57.23 25.83 -35.70
CA PRO A 395 57.76 24.56 -35.17
C PRO A 395 59.29 24.56 -35.09
N THR A 396 59.85 24.09 -33.97
CA THR A 396 61.28 23.72 -33.89
C THR A 396 61.47 22.36 -34.57
N VAL A 397 62.18 22.33 -35.69
CA VAL A 397 62.54 21.09 -36.41
C VAL A 397 64.06 20.97 -36.43
N ASP A 398 64.58 19.99 -35.68
CA ASP A 398 66.02 19.76 -35.50
C ASP A 398 66.75 19.45 -36.82
N VAL A 399 66.25 18.47 -37.59
CA VAL A 399 66.77 18.15 -38.94
C VAL A 399 65.63 17.86 -39.90
N VAL A 400 65.51 18.66 -40.97
CA VAL A 400 64.63 18.37 -42.11
C VAL A 400 65.25 17.24 -42.95
N LYS A 401 64.67 16.04 -42.88
CA LYS A 401 65.06 14.88 -43.68
C LYS A 401 64.02 14.60 -44.76
N PHE A 402 64.48 14.26 -45.96
CA PHE A 402 63.62 13.76 -47.04
C PHE A 402 63.68 12.23 -47.04
N PRO A 403 62.55 11.51 -47.08
CA PRO A 403 62.54 10.08 -46.78
C PRO A 403 63.21 9.22 -47.87
N VAL A 404 63.15 9.65 -49.14
CA VAL A 404 63.77 8.96 -50.28
C VAL A 404 63.95 9.93 -51.45
N GLN A 405 64.88 9.61 -52.36
CA GLN A 405 64.95 10.22 -53.69
C GLN A 405 64.19 9.33 -54.68
N TYR A 406 63.14 9.85 -55.30
CA TYR A 406 62.34 9.11 -56.27
C TYR A 406 63.00 9.11 -57.64
N SER A 407 63.05 7.96 -58.32
CA SER A 407 63.54 7.89 -59.69
C SER A 407 62.41 8.11 -60.69
N ALA A 408 62.61 9.07 -61.60
CA ALA A 408 61.81 9.23 -62.82
C ALA A 408 62.27 8.29 -63.95
N GLY A 409 63.25 7.41 -63.69
CA GLY A 409 63.72 6.38 -64.62
C GLY A 409 64.63 6.93 -65.72
N ASN A 410 64.38 6.46 -66.94
CA ASN A 410 65.15 6.80 -68.15
C ASN A 410 64.35 7.78 -69.00
N SER A 411 65.01 8.84 -69.51
CA SER A 411 64.34 9.97 -70.16
C SER A 411 63.68 9.66 -71.50
N GLY A 412 64.20 8.68 -72.25
CA GLY A 412 63.91 8.55 -73.67
C GLY A 412 64.09 9.90 -74.40
N ALA A 413 63.12 10.24 -75.24
CA ALA A 413 62.99 11.56 -75.89
C ALA A 413 62.08 12.55 -75.13
N ALA A 414 61.25 12.07 -74.19
CA ALA A 414 60.37 12.91 -73.37
C ALA A 414 59.99 12.21 -72.07
N VAL A 415 59.96 12.95 -70.95
CA VAL A 415 59.67 12.42 -69.61
C VAL A 415 59.04 13.49 -68.72
N THR A 416 58.13 13.08 -67.82
CA THR A 416 57.55 13.94 -66.79
C THR A 416 58.17 13.63 -65.44
N VAL A 417 58.80 14.63 -64.82
CA VAL A 417 59.30 14.57 -63.44
C VAL A 417 58.22 15.10 -62.51
N ASN A 418 57.50 14.18 -61.86
CA ASN A 418 56.38 14.52 -60.98
C ASN A 418 56.83 14.63 -59.52
N PHE A 419 57.00 15.86 -59.04
CA PHE A 419 57.39 16.15 -57.66
C PHE A 419 56.28 15.87 -56.62
N ALA A 420 55.07 15.49 -57.04
CA ALA A 420 54.05 14.96 -56.13
C ALA A 420 54.47 13.61 -55.50
N ASN A 421 55.32 12.84 -56.18
CA ASN A 421 55.93 11.64 -55.61
C ASN A 421 56.89 12.02 -54.45
N GLY A 422 57.63 13.13 -54.60
CA GLY A 422 58.50 13.67 -53.55
C GLY A 422 59.43 14.78 -54.05
N GLN A 423 59.89 15.63 -53.12
CA GLN A 423 60.68 16.84 -53.45
C GLN A 423 62.10 16.57 -53.97
N LYS A 424 62.61 15.34 -53.84
CA LYS A 424 63.90 14.90 -54.36
C LYS A 424 63.67 13.86 -55.45
N GLN A 425 64.11 14.16 -56.66
CA GLN A 425 63.97 13.30 -57.84
C GLN A 425 65.34 12.94 -58.43
N SER A 426 65.42 11.86 -59.20
CA SER A 426 66.54 11.54 -60.11
C SER A 426 66.04 11.16 -61.50
N LEU A 427 66.84 11.42 -62.54
CA LEU A 427 66.53 11.10 -63.93
C LEU A 427 67.81 10.77 -64.71
N THR A 428 67.81 9.65 -65.43
CA THR A 428 68.90 9.25 -66.34
C THR A 428 68.59 9.68 -67.78
N LEU A 429 69.50 10.41 -68.41
CA LEU A 429 69.37 10.86 -69.80
C LEU A 429 69.81 9.80 -70.81
N THR A 430 68.85 8.97 -71.24
CA THR A 430 69.05 7.94 -72.28
C THR A 430 68.75 8.45 -73.70
N GLY A 431 68.61 9.78 -73.86
CA GLY A 431 68.38 10.45 -75.13
C GLY A 431 68.38 11.97 -74.96
N ASN A 432 68.33 12.72 -76.06
CA ASN A 432 68.02 14.15 -76.01
C ASN A 432 66.54 14.30 -75.64
N ALA A 433 66.24 14.93 -74.51
CA ALA A 433 64.95 14.77 -73.85
C ALA A 433 64.20 16.09 -73.61
N THR A 434 62.88 16.09 -73.85
CA THR A 434 61.99 17.10 -73.27
C THR A 434 61.61 16.68 -71.85
N VAL A 435 62.05 17.44 -70.85
CA VAL A 435 61.78 17.16 -69.43
C VAL A 435 60.70 18.11 -68.93
N THR A 436 59.51 17.56 -68.70
CA THR A 436 58.35 18.29 -68.15
C THR A 436 58.35 18.22 -66.64
N LEU A 437 58.32 19.36 -65.96
CA LEU A 437 58.24 19.41 -64.50
C LEU A 437 56.78 19.57 -64.05
N GLN A 438 56.37 18.76 -63.07
CA GLN A 438 55.04 18.84 -62.44
C GLN A 438 55.20 19.02 -60.92
N PHE A 439 54.56 20.06 -60.37
CA PHE A 439 54.67 20.44 -58.96
C PHE A 439 53.35 20.17 -58.21
N PRO A 440 53.38 19.65 -56.96
CA PRO A 440 52.18 19.45 -56.14
C PRO A 440 51.69 20.71 -55.42
N GLY A 441 52.47 21.80 -55.42
CA GLY A 441 52.16 23.04 -54.72
C GLY A 441 53.37 23.96 -54.65
N VAL A 442 53.26 25.07 -53.91
CA VAL A 442 54.37 26.03 -53.67
C VAL A 442 55.52 25.33 -52.95
N GLY A 443 56.78 25.53 -53.39
CA GLY A 443 57.90 24.90 -52.72
C GLY A 443 59.27 24.99 -53.40
N ASN A 444 60.23 24.29 -52.79
CA ASN A 444 61.59 24.10 -53.29
C ASN A 444 61.80 22.63 -53.65
N TYR A 445 62.30 22.38 -54.86
CA TYR A 445 62.38 21.07 -55.48
C TYR A 445 63.78 20.82 -56.04
N GLN A 446 64.24 19.57 -56.04
CA GLN A 446 65.54 19.20 -56.59
C GLN A 446 65.47 17.92 -57.43
N LEU A 447 66.13 17.96 -58.59
CA LEU A 447 66.30 16.88 -59.53
C LEU A 447 67.80 16.62 -59.75
N LEU A 448 68.25 15.39 -59.51
CA LEU A 448 69.57 14.93 -59.93
C LEU A 448 69.46 14.36 -61.36
N LEU A 449 70.09 15.05 -62.31
CA LEU A 449 70.03 14.75 -63.73
C LEU A 449 71.35 14.12 -64.18
N THR A 450 71.36 12.84 -64.52
CA THR A 450 72.58 12.06 -64.80
C THR A 450 72.66 11.69 -66.28
N GLN A 451 73.81 11.95 -66.92
CA GLN A 451 74.10 11.47 -68.28
C GLN A 451 74.23 9.94 -68.30
N ASP A 452 73.84 9.28 -69.38
CA ASP A 452 74.12 7.84 -69.54
C ASP A 452 75.63 7.57 -69.81
N ALA A 453 75.96 6.29 -70.04
CA ALA A 453 77.33 5.84 -70.30
C ALA A 453 77.95 6.35 -71.62
N THR A 454 77.20 7.06 -72.48
CA THR A 454 77.73 7.76 -73.67
C THR A 454 77.82 9.27 -73.45
N GLY A 455 76.83 9.84 -72.75
CA GLY A 455 76.73 11.27 -72.53
C GLY A 455 76.32 12.07 -73.78
N SER A 456 76.71 13.34 -73.79
CA SER A 456 76.39 14.38 -74.78
C SER A 456 74.90 14.63 -75.00
N ARG A 457 74.03 14.24 -74.04
CA ARG A 457 72.58 14.45 -74.17
C ARG A 457 72.16 15.85 -73.75
N THR A 458 71.19 16.41 -74.47
CA THR A 458 70.60 17.72 -74.21
C THR A 458 69.24 17.60 -73.52
N VAL A 459 68.82 18.67 -72.85
CA VAL A 459 67.48 18.79 -72.24
C VAL A 459 66.77 20.05 -72.72
N THR A 460 65.53 19.88 -73.17
CA THR A 460 64.55 20.95 -73.35
C THR A 460 63.64 20.95 -72.13
N TRP A 461 63.58 22.05 -71.37
CA TRP A 461 62.74 22.13 -70.18
C TRP A 461 61.30 22.56 -70.54
N SER A 462 60.32 21.87 -69.94
CA SER A 462 58.90 22.21 -69.99
C SER A 462 58.37 22.37 -68.56
N GLY A 463 57.42 23.29 -68.35
CA GLY A 463 56.98 23.70 -67.01
C GLY A 463 57.98 24.62 -66.28
N VAL A 464 58.86 25.31 -67.02
CA VAL A 464 59.83 26.29 -66.48
C VAL A 464 59.54 27.67 -67.04
N SER A 465 59.42 28.67 -66.16
CA SER A 465 59.06 30.05 -66.53
C SER A 465 60.28 30.98 -66.62
N ARG A 466 61.30 30.71 -65.80
CA ARG A 466 62.50 31.57 -65.64
C ARG A 466 63.73 30.71 -65.40
N TYR A 467 64.87 31.16 -65.89
CA TYR A 467 66.18 30.57 -65.59
C TYR A 467 66.96 31.49 -64.64
N VAL A 468 67.66 30.89 -63.68
CA VAL A 468 68.45 31.63 -62.69
C VAL A 468 69.87 31.82 -63.20
N GLY A 469 70.37 33.05 -63.20
CA GLY A 469 71.73 33.38 -63.65
C GLY A 469 71.97 33.29 -65.16
N SER A 470 70.92 33.09 -65.97
CA SER A 470 71.00 32.96 -67.43
C SER A 470 69.73 33.47 -68.11
N ALA A 471 69.85 34.01 -69.33
CA ALA A 471 68.71 34.35 -70.19
C ALA A 471 68.17 33.13 -70.97
N THR A 472 68.94 32.04 -71.03
CA THR A 472 68.62 30.79 -71.74
C THR A 472 68.76 29.59 -70.79
N ALA A 473 68.34 28.39 -71.25
CA ALA A 473 68.41 27.17 -70.44
C ALA A 473 69.84 26.91 -69.88
N PRO A 474 70.03 26.76 -68.56
CA PRO A 474 71.33 26.50 -67.94
C PRO A 474 72.03 25.26 -68.51
N ALA A 475 73.33 25.39 -68.75
CA ALA A 475 74.14 24.33 -69.33
C ALA A 475 74.33 23.16 -68.36
N ILE A 476 73.81 21.98 -68.74
CA ILE A 476 73.97 20.73 -67.98
C ILE A 476 75.35 20.09 -68.21
N ASN A 477 75.68 19.08 -67.41
CA ASN A 477 76.84 18.24 -67.66
C ASN A 477 76.64 17.39 -68.93
N THR A 478 77.69 17.21 -69.72
CA THR A 478 77.66 16.44 -70.99
C THR A 478 78.58 15.21 -70.98
N THR A 479 79.55 15.12 -70.06
CA THR A 479 80.39 13.92 -69.89
C THR A 479 79.53 12.71 -69.49
N ALA A 480 79.84 11.53 -70.05
CA ALA A 480 79.18 10.27 -69.69
C ALA A 480 79.16 10.02 -68.17
N ASN A 481 78.06 9.51 -67.64
CA ASN A 481 77.80 9.23 -66.22
C ASN A 481 77.86 10.45 -65.27
N ASN A 482 78.31 11.64 -65.71
CA ASN A 482 78.34 12.83 -64.86
C ASN A 482 76.92 13.38 -64.64
N SER A 483 76.73 14.00 -63.46
CA SER A 483 75.42 14.49 -63.02
C SER A 483 75.35 16.02 -62.97
N THR A 484 74.13 16.54 -62.99
CA THR A 484 73.78 17.95 -62.80
C THR A 484 72.77 18.03 -61.67
N VAL A 485 73.00 18.86 -60.66
CA VAL A 485 71.99 19.18 -59.64
C VAL A 485 71.14 20.31 -60.17
N VAL A 486 69.87 20.03 -60.41
CA VAL A 486 68.87 21.02 -60.84
C VAL A 486 68.04 21.40 -59.61
N SER A 487 68.01 22.68 -59.27
CA SER A 487 67.22 23.23 -58.16
C SER A 487 66.13 24.14 -58.72
N ILE A 488 64.90 23.95 -58.26
CA ILE A 488 63.72 24.65 -58.77
C ILE A 488 62.94 25.26 -57.60
N TYR A 489 62.65 26.55 -57.70
CA TYR A 489 61.69 27.24 -56.85
C TYR A 489 60.39 27.46 -57.63
N PHE A 490 59.24 27.17 -57.02
CA PHE A 490 57.92 27.34 -57.63
C PHE A 490 56.98 28.10 -56.68
N ASP A 491 56.46 29.24 -57.13
CA ASP A 491 55.58 30.12 -56.35
C ASP A 491 54.08 29.77 -56.43
N GLY A 492 53.72 28.72 -57.18
CA GLY A 492 52.34 28.35 -57.52
C GLY A 492 51.93 28.73 -58.96
N THR A 493 52.69 29.61 -59.63
CA THR A 493 52.45 30.09 -61.00
C THR A 493 53.72 30.02 -61.86
N ASN A 494 54.85 30.49 -61.33
CA ASN A 494 56.14 30.59 -62.00
C ASN A 494 57.14 29.58 -61.42
N ALA A 495 57.89 28.90 -62.28
CA ALA A 495 59.04 28.06 -61.91
C ALA A 495 60.36 28.73 -62.31
N TRP A 496 61.28 28.90 -61.35
CA TRP A 496 62.65 29.34 -61.55
C TRP A 496 63.60 28.14 -61.47
N LEU A 497 64.33 27.86 -62.55
CA LEU A 497 65.28 26.75 -62.62
C LEU A 497 66.74 27.24 -62.59
N ALA A 498 67.52 26.68 -61.66
CA ALA A 498 68.98 26.72 -61.65
C ALA A 498 69.53 25.32 -61.92
N ALA A 499 70.64 25.20 -62.65
CA ALA A 499 71.34 23.93 -62.82
C ALA A 499 72.85 24.09 -62.55
N SER A 500 73.39 23.24 -61.69
CA SER A 500 74.80 23.23 -61.32
C SER A 500 75.41 21.88 -61.69
N LYS A 501 76.47 21.91 -62.51
CA LYS A 501 77.21 20.71 -62.91
C LYS A 501 77.98 20.14 -61.71
N VAL A 502 77.99 18.82 -61.56
CA VAL A 502 78.79 18.11 -60.56
C VAL A 502 80.12 17.70 -61.19
N ASN A 503 81.26 18.02 -60.56
CA ASN A 503 82.60 17.67 -61.03
C ASN A 503 82.86 18.07 -62.50
N ALA A 504 82.81 19.38 -62.78
CA ALA A 504 82.91 19.97 -64.12
C ALA A 504 83.79 21.24 -64.13
#